data_AF-A0A9P6FV99-F1
#
_entry.id   AF-A0A9P6FV99-F1
#
_cell.length_a   1.000
_cell.length_b   1.000
_cell.length_c   1.000
_cell.angle_alpha   90.00
_cell.angle_beta   90.00
_cell.angle_gamma   90.00
#
_symmetry.space_group_name_H-M   'P 1'
#
loop_
_entity.id
_entity.type
_entity.pdbx_description
1 polymer ?
#
loop_
_entity_poly.entity_id
_entity_poly.type
_entity_poly.pdbx_seq_one_letter_code
_entity_poly.pdbx_strand_id
1 'polypeptide(L)'
;MAAPGSASSGKNSDFMSEYMSGLHQSQDLNAFLQKNQPTYDPSQQNHPKSSSAAFPQNQTPGSESMPETSQSAKKESAPSGLDPRAPPGSHPMPSAHLAQQRQAIEHAAMDNCADLNAELTDCLLGRSGTWWDRASMCMKAKERFAKCCRLNREFLQQAGFAKEGNTVAEDRAIQDQADRVMQEAMKKDK
;
A
#
# COMPACT_ATOMS: atom_id res chain seq x y z
N MET A 1 16.11 52.70 -33.24
CA MET A 1 17.39 52.07 -32.83
C MET A 1 17.07 51.04 -31.76
N ALA A 2 17.61 49.84 -31.93
CA ALA A 2 17.17 48.59 -31.29
C ALA A 2 17.52 48.49 -29.79
N ALA A 3 16.67 47.79 -29.03
CA ALA A 3 16.96 47.33 -27.67
C ALA A 3 17.36 45.84 -27.69
N PRO A 4 18.36 45.40 -26.91
CA PRO A 4 18.70 43.99 -26.77
C PRO A 4 17.78 43.33 -25.74
N GLY A 5 17.35 42.10 -26.05
CA GLY A 5 16.62 41.24 -25.13
C GLY A 5 17.53 40.57 -24.09
N SER A 6 16.93 39.92 -23.11
CA SER A 6 17.48 38.72 -22.49
C SER A 6 16.38 37.88 -21.85
N ALA A 7 16.42 36.61 -22.20
CA ALA A 7 15.50 35.56 -21.80
C ALA A 7 15.67 35.18 -20.33
N SER A 8 14.57 34.85 -19.66
CA SER A 8 14.56 34.13 -18.39
C SER A 8 13.62 32.94 -18.54
N SER A 9 14.12 31.87 -19.15
CA SER A 9 13.48 30.55 -19.16
C SER A 9 14.56 29.53 -18.84
N GLY A 10 14.48 28.88 -17.68
CA GLY A 10 15.45 27.85 -17.28
C GLY A 10 15.72 27.74 -15.78
N LYS A 11 14.69 27.58 -14.94
CA LYS A 11 14.87 27.28 -13.49
C LYS A 11 14.25 25.96 -13.03
N ASN A 12 13.61 25.21 -13.93
CA ASN A 12 12.94 23.95 -13.56
C ASN A 12 13.76 22.69 -13.88
N SER A 13 14.85 22.81 -14.66
CA SER A 13 15.71 21.65 -15.01
C SER A 13 16.73 21.30 -13.92
N ASP A 14 17.15 22.27 -13.10
CA ASP A 14 18.16 22.04 -12.08
C ASP A 14 17.66 21.16 -10.93
N PHE A 15 16.38 21.30 -10.55
CA PHE A 15 15.80 20.49 -9.48
C PHE A 15 15.73 18.99 -9.83
N MET A 16 15.33 18.67 -11.07
CA MET A 16 15.28 17.27 -11.54
C MET A 16 16.70 16.69 -11.70
N SER A 17 17.65 17.51 -12.15
CA SER A 17 19.07 17.15 -12.24
C SER A 17 19.66 16.79 -10.87
N GLU A 18 19.39 17.61 -9.85
CA GLU A 18 19.90 17.39 -8.49
C GLU A 18 19.27 16.15 -7.82
N TYR A 19 17.97 15.93 -8.03
CA TYR A 19 17.27 14.72 -7.56
C TYR A 19 17.79 13.44 -8.22
N MET A 20 18.01 13.45 -9.54
CA MET A 20 18.58 12.28 -10.25
C MET A 20 20.05 12.04 -9.88
N SER A 21 20.80 13.09 -9.57
CA SER A 21 22.19 12.99 -9.12
C SER A 21 22.29 12.42 -7.69
N GLY A 22 21.33 12.72 -6.81
CA GLY A 22 21.25 12.13 -5.47
C GLY A 22 20.95 10.62 -5.47
N LEU A 23 20.22 10.12 -6.47
CA LEU A 23 19.93 8.68 -6.64
C LEU A 23 21.17 7.86 -7.01
N HIS A 24 22.15 8.46 -7.69
CA HIS A 24 23.43 7.83 -8.01
C HIS A 24 24.33 7.59 -6.78
N GLN A 25 23.99 8.19 -5.62
CA GLN A 25 24.69 7.97 -4.36
C GLN A 25 24.20 6.73 -3.60
N SER A 26 23.48 5.82 -4.27
CA SER A 26 23.18 4.47 -3.77
C SER A 26 24.33 3.50 -4.11
N GLN A 27 25.50 3.72 -3.51
CA GLN A 27 26.66 2.83 -3.70
C GLN A 27 26.39 1.35 -3.35
N ASP A 28 25.33 1.07 -2.60
CA ASP A 28 24.95 -0.29 -2.19
C ASP A 28 24.09 -1.04 -3.21
N LEU A 29 23.40 -0.34 -4.12
CA LEU A 29 22.42 -0.98 -5.00
C LEU A 29 23.10 -1.80 -6.10
N ASN A 30 24.18 -1.27 -6.67
CA ASN A 30 24.95 -1.96 -7.69
C ASN A 30 25.73 -3.16 -7.10
N ALA A 31 26.26 -3.01 -5.89
CA ALA A 31 26.90 -4.10 -5.15
C ALA A 31 25.89 -5.21 -4.79
N PHE A 32 24.67 -4.84 -4.37
CA PHE A 32 23.61 -5.78 -4.04
C PHE A 32 23.10 -6.53 -5.27
N LEU A 33 22.91 -5.83 -6.39
CA LEU A 33 22.50 -6.44 -7.67
C LEU A 33 23.54 -7.41 -8.20
N GLN A 34 24.84 -7.07 -8.12
CA GLN A 34 25.91 -7.99 -8.53
C GLN A 34 26.04 -9.20 -7.59
N LYS A 35 25.87 -8.99 -6.28
CA LYS A 35 26.00 -10.07 -5.27
C LYS A 35 24.86 -11.09 -5.35
N ASN A 36 23.67 -10.68 -5.77
CA ASN A 36 22.48 -11.54 -5.81
C ASN A 36 22.06 -11.96 -7.22
N GLN A 37 22.84 -11.63 -8.27
CA GLN A 37 22.52 -12.10 -9.61
C GLN A 37 22.80 -13.60 -9.72
N PRO A 38 21.79 -14.43 -10.04
CA PRO A 38 22.02 -15.84 -10.31
C PRO A 38 22.95 -15.97 -11.51
N THR A 39 24.10 -16.61 -11.30
CA THR A 39 25.02 -16.92 -12.40
C THR A 39 24.37 -17.99 -13.27
N TYR A 40 23.92 -17.60 -14.46
CA TYR A 40 23.40 -18.55 -15.44
C TYR A 40 24.55 -19.37 -16.01
N ASP A 41 24.64 -20.63 -15.61
CA ASP A 41 25.55 -21.61 -16.18
C ASP A 41 24.82 -22.44 -17.24
N PRO A 42 25.08 -22.20 -18.55
CA PRO A 42 24.41 -22.92 -19.64
C PRO A 42 24.76 -24.41 -19.70
N SER A 43 25.73 -24.90 -18.91
CA SER A 43 26.13 -26.31 -18.90
C SER A 43 25.30 -27.18 -17.94
N GLN A 44 24.43 -26.59 -17.11
CA GLN A 44 23.60 -27.33 -16.15
C GLN A 44 22.19 -27.71 -16.65
N GLN A 45 21.94 -27.65 -17.96
CA GLN A 45 20.82 -28.37 -18.54
C GLN A 45 21.13 -29.86 -18.53
N ASN A 46 20.93 -30.53 -17.40
CA ASN A 46 20.38 -31.89 -17.29
C ASN A 46 20.44 -32.35 -15.83
N HIS A 47 19.26 -32.76 -15.32
CA HIS A 47 18.95 -33.57 -14.13
C HIS A 47 18.13 -32.86 -13.03
N PRO A 48 16.88 -33.30 -12.78
CA PRO A 48 16.16 -32.93 -11.58
C PRO A 48 16.68 -33.79 -10.43
N LYS A 49 17.49 -33.21 -9.53
CA LYS A 49 17.71 -33.77 -8.20
C LYS A 49 16.90 -32.97 -7.19
N SER A 50 15.76 -33.55 -6.84
CA SER A 50 15.06 -33.29 -5.58
C SER A 50 16.05 -33.47 -4.42
N SER A 51 16.28 -32.42 -3.65
CA SER A 51 16.92 -32.49 -2.34
C SER A 51 16.45 -31.31 -1.50
N SER A 52 15.69 -31.66 -0.46
CA SER A 52 15.25 -30.83 0.64
C SER A 52 16.43 -30.24 1.41
N ALA A 53 16.37 -28.96 1.81
CA ALA A 53 16.88 -28.49 3.10
C ALA A 53 16.58 -26.99 3.36
N ALA A 54 15.98 -26.75 4.54
CA ALA A 54 16.17 -25.62 5.45
C ALA A 54 15.96 -24.17 4.96
N PHE A 55 14.81 -23.59 5.34
CA PHE A 55 14.61 -22.14 5.40
C PHE A 55 15.06 -21.59 6.77
N PRO A 56 15.94 -20.57 6.83
CA PRO A 56 16.05 -19.68 7.97
C PRO A 56 15.01 -18.56 7.90
N GLN A 57 14.56 -18.13 9.08
CA GLN A 57 13.66 -17.01 9.31
C GLN A 57 14.28 -15.65 8.89
N ASN A 58 13.39 -14.76 8.46
CA ASN A 58 13.22 -13.37 8.93
C ASN A 58 13.47 -12.22 7.91
N GLN A 59 12.46 -11.33 7.89
CA GLN A 59 12.41 -9.91 7.47
C GLN A 59 11.84 -9.52 6.09
N THR A 60 10.75 -8.73 6.19
CA THR A 60 10.12 -7.71 5.33
C THR A 60 11.13 -6.75 4.65
N PRO A 61 10.76 -5.83 3.71
CA PRO A 61 9.43 -5.26 3.41
C PRO A 61 9.07 -5.14 1.90
N GLY A 62 7.80 -4.93 1.58
CA GLY A 62 7.34 -4.66 0.22
C GLY A 62 6.15 -3.72 0.19
N SER A 63 6.44 -2.42 0.11
CA SER A 63 5.44 -1.39 -0.19
C SER A 63 5.04 -1.48 -1.66
N GLU A 64 4.00 -2.23 -1.97
CA GLU A 64 3.36 -2.19 -3.30
C GLU A 64 2.24 -1.14 -3.30
N SER A 65 2.49 -0.04 -4.00
CA SER A 65 1.49 0.94 -4.38
C SER A 65 0.52 0.33 -5.40
N MET A 66 -0.73 0.16 -4.97
CA MET A 66 -1.84 -0.24 -5.85
C MET A 66 -2.27 0.91 -6.77
N PRO A 67 -2.64 0.64 -8.03
CA PRO A 67 -3.28 1.63 -8.90
C PRO A 67 -4.77 1.77 -8.57
N GLU A 68 -5.17 3.01 -8.33
CA GLU A 68 -6.55 3.47 -8.14
C GLU A 68 -7.34 3.26 -9.45
N THR A 69 -8.33 2.37 -9.44
CA THR A 69 -9.28 2.21 -10.54
C THR A 69 -10.57 2.95 -10.19
N SER A 70 -10.72 4.14 -10.75
CA SER A 70 -11.98 4.88 -10.78
C SER A 70 -13.02 4.13 -11.59
N GLN A 71 -14.13 3.74 -10.97
CA GLN A 71 -15.37 3.47 -11.69
C GLN A 71 -16.51 4.33 -11.15
N SER A 72 -17.07 5.06 -12.10
CA SER A 72 -18.18 5.98 -11.99
C SER A 72 -19.51 5.31 -11.62
N ALA A 73 -20.32 6.14 -10.97
CA ALA A 73 -21.76 6.34 -11.17
C ALA A 73 -22.72 5.60 -10.22
N LYS A 74 -23.25 6.36 -9.27
CA LYS A 74 -24.70 6.57 -9.16
C LYS A 74 -25.00 8.03 -8.85
N LYS A 75 -25.82 8.62 -9.73
CA LYS A 75 -26.44 9.94 -9.60
C LYS A 75 -27.37 9.95 -8.39
N GLU A 76 -27.14 10.88 -7.48
CA GLU A 76 -28.18 11.40 -6.59
C GLU A 76 -28.09 12.93 -6.58
N SER A 77 -29.27 13.53 -6.60
CA SER A 77 -29.55 14.90 -7.01
C SER A 77 -29.07 15.92 -5.97
N ALA A 78 -28.23 16.85 -6.41
CA ALA A 78 -27.82 18.00 -5.61
C ALA A 78 -28.93 19.07 -5.56
N PRO A 79 -29.14 19.76 -4.40
CA PRO A 79 -29.73 21.07 -4.39
C PRO A 79 -28.72 22.11 -4.89
N SER A 80 -29.14 22.90 -5.87
CA SER A 80 -28.42 24.03 -6.44
C SER A 80 -28.14 25.10 -5.38
N GLY A 81 -26.87 25.27 -5.03
CA GLY A 81 -26.34 26.38 -4.24
C GLY A 81 -24.92 26.68 -4.69
N LEU A 82 -24.79 27.30 -5.86
CA LEU A 82 -23.50 27.73 -6.40
C LEU A 82 -23.09 29.06 -5.75
N ASP A 83 -22.11 29.01 -4.87
CA ASP A 83 -21.32 30.17 -4.45
C ASP A 83 -20.00 30.17 -5.25
N PRO A 84 -19.83 31.04 -6.28
CA PRO A 84 -18.66 31.00 -7.15
C PRO A 84 -17.60 32.01 -6.69
N ARG A 85 -16.84 31.73 -5.62
CA ARG A 85 -15.57 32.45 -5.36
C ARG A 85 -14.62 31.85 -4.29
N ALA A 86 -14.39 30.54 -4.26
CA ALA A 86 -13.23 30.02 -3.52
C ALA A 86 -11.99 30.01 -4.44
N PRO A 87 -10.87 30.68 -4.08
CA PRO A 87 -9.64 30.61 -4.87
C PRO A 87 -9.11 29.17 -4.88
N PRO A 88 -8.71 28.63 -6.06
CA PRO A 88 -8.08 27.32 -6.14
C PRO A 88 -6.68 27.42 -5.53
N GLY A 89 -6.44 26.85 -4.35
CA GLY A 89 -5.06 26.78 -3.83
C GLY A 89 -4.82 26.56 -2.35
N SER A 90 -5.82 26.53 -1.47
CA SER A 90 -5.58 26.35 -0.03
C SER A 90 -6.23 25.08 0.52
N HIS A 91 -5.73 23.92 0.11
CA HIS A 91 -5.92 22.71 0.92
C HIS A 91 -4.91 22.77 2.06
N PRO A 92 -5.33 22.95 3.33
CA PRO A 92 -4.42 22.89 4.46
C PRO A 92 -3.75 21.51 4.47
N MET A 93 -2.42 21.49 4.46
CA MET A 93 -1.68 20.24 4.63
C MET A 93 -2.11 19.61 5.96
N PRO A 94 -2.47 18.31 5.99
CA PRO A 94 -2.75 17.64 7.24
C PRO A 94 -1.54 17.76 8.16
N SER A 95 -1.78 17.98 9.45
CA SER A 95 -0.68 18.01 10.42
C SER A 95 0.10 16.70 10.34
N ALA A 96 1.42 16.76 10.57
CA ALA A 96 2.29 15.58 10.51
C ALA A 96 1.77 14.44 11.40
N HIS A 97 1.19 14.77 12.55
CA HIS A 97 0.55 13.81 13.45
C HIS A 97 -0.63 13.07 12.79
N LEU A 98 -1.54 13.78 12.12
CA LEU A 98 -2.68 13.15 11.43
C LEU A 98 -2.23 12.24 10.29
N ALA A 99 -1.14 12.59 9.61
CA ALA A 99 -0.55 11.73 8.57
C ALA A 99 0.01 10.44 9.17
N GLN A 100 0.76 10.54 10.27
CA GLN A 100 1.29 9.39 11.01
C GLN A 100 0.18 8.50 11.58
N GLN A 101 -0.86 9.10 12.15
CA GLN A 101 -2.02 8.37 12.67
C GLN A 101 -2.72 7.58 11.55
N ARG A 102 -2.93 8.20 10.38
CA ARG A 102 -3.53 7.50 9.23
C ARG A 102 -2.70 6.31 8.79
N GLN A 103 -1.38 6.47 8.72
CA GLN A 103 -0.46 5.39 8.37
C GLN A 103 -0.49 4.26 9.40
N ALA A 104 -0.53 4.59 10.70
CA ALA A 104 -0.64 3.62 11.77
C ALA A 104 -1.96 2.82 11.69
N ILE A 105 -3.07 3.51 11.42
CA ILE A 105 -4.39 2.88 11.24
C ILE A 105 -4.38 1.95 10.02
N GLU A 106 -3.77 2.38 8.91
CA GLU A 106 -3.67 1.55 7.71
C GLU A 106 -2.85 0.28 7.95
N HIS A 107 -1.72 0.40 8.63
CA HIS A 107 -0.88 -0.75 9.00
C HIS A 107 -1.62 -1.73 9.92
N ALA A 108 -2.21 -1.21 11.02
CA ALA A 108 -2.95 -2.04 11.97
C ALA A 108 -4.16 -2.74 11.32
N ALA A 109 -4.83 -2.09 10.36
CA ALA A 109 -5.91 -2.71 9.62
C ALA A 109 -5.43 -3.87 8.72
N MET A 110 -4.24 -3.75 8.10
CA MET A 110 -3.65 -4.84 7.33
C MET A 110 -3.26 -6.01 8.24
N ASP A 111 -2.67 -5.74 9.40
CA ASP A 111 -2.29 -6.78 10.37
C ASP A 111 -3.52 -7.56 10.87
N ASN A 112 -4.59 -6.86 11.22
CA ASN A 112 -5.85 -7.48 11.66
C ASN A 112 -6.53 -8.30 10.55
N CYS A 113 -6.24 -8.00 9.28
CA CYS A 113 -6.81 -8.70 8.12
C CYS A 113 -5.82 -9.69 7.49
N ALA A 114 -4.74 -10.06 8.19
CA ALA A 114 -3.66 -10.90 7.66
C ALA A 114 -4.14 -12.29 7.19
N ASP A 115 -5.10 -12.91 7.88
CA ASP A 115 -5.65 -14.22 7.49
C ASP A 115 -6.32 -14.18 6.12
N LEU A 116 -7.04 -13.09 5.81
CA LEU A 116 -7.67 -12.90 4.50
C LEU A 116 -6.64 -12.56 3.42
N ASN A 117 -5.56 -11.86 3.79
CA ASN A 117 -4.44 -11.64 2.89
C ASN A 117 -3.73 -12.97 2.55
N ALA A 118 -3.58 -13.87 3.52
CA ALA A 118 -3.07 -15.21 3.30
C ALA A 118 -4.00 -16.02 2.39
N GLU A 119 -5.32 -15.97 2.59
CA GLU A 119 -6.32 -16.61 1.72
C GLU A 119 -6.23 -16.10 0.27
N LEU A 120 -6.13 -14.77 0.08
CA LEU A 120 -5.93 -14.15 -1.22
C LEU A 120 -4.63 -14.63 -1.88
N THR A 121 -3.53 -14.60 -1.13
CA THR A 121 -2.20 -15.03 -1.62
C THR A 121 -2.23 -16.50 -2.04
N ASP A 122 -2.83 -17.37 -1.24
CA ASP A 122 -2.93 -18.80 -1.55
C ASP A 122 -3.79 -19.07 -2.78
N CYS A 123 -4.85 -18.29 -3.00
CA CYS A 123 -5.66 -18.39 -4.21
C CYS A 123 -4.85 -17.95 -5.44
N LEU A 124 -4.11 -16.83 -5.36
CA LEU A 124 -3.29 -16.32 -6.46
C LEU A 124 -2.14 -17.28 -6.83
N LEU A 125 -1.54 -17.93 -5.83
CA LEU A 125 -0.53 -18.97 -6.02
C LEU A 125 -1.13 -20.32 -6.43
N GLY A 126 -2.46 -20.41 -6.50
CA GLY A 126 -3.20 -21.62 -6.83
C GLY A 126 -3.06 -22.77 -5.85
N ARG A 127 -2.65 -22.48 -4.60
CA ARG A 127 -2.66 -23.43 -3.48
C ARG A 127 -4.07 -23.69 -2.97
N SER A 128 -4.96 -22.71 -3.10
CA SER A 128 -6.38 -22.80 -2.74
C SER A 128 -7.29 -22.34 -3.88
N GLY A 129 -8.61 -22.53 -3.71
CA GLY A 129 -9.64 -22.08 -4.66
C GLY A 129 -9.93 -23.05 -5.82
N THR A 130 -11.04 -22.79 -6.50
CA THR A 130 -11.42 -23.51 -7.72
C THR A 130 -10.65 -22.98 -8.93
N TRP A 131 -10.66 -23.71 -10.05
CA TRP A 131 -10.13 -23.17 -11.30
C TRP A 131 -10.86 -21.86 -11.68
N TRP A 132 -12.17 -21.76 -11.47
CA TRP A 132 -12.91 -20.52 -11.73
C TRP A 132 -12.43 -19.34 -10.88
N ASP A 133 -12.08 -19.56 -9.62
CA ASP A 133 -11.51 -18.51 -8.76
C ASP A 133 -10.17 -18.01 -9.33
N ARG A 134 -9.32 -18.93 -9.81
CA ARG A 134 -8.04 -18.56 -10.45
C ARG A 134 -8.25 -17.85 -11.78
N ALA A 135 -9.17 -18.32 -12.62
CA ALA A 135 -9.52 -17.68 -13.89
C ALA A 135 -10.06 -16.27 -13.70
N SER A 136 -10.71 -16.02 -12.57
CA SER A 136 -11.18 -14.69 -12.15
C SER A 136 -10.18 -13.94 -11.26
N MET A 137 -8.90 -14.34 -11.22
CA MET A 137 -7.85 -13.66 -10.43
C MET A 137 -8.22 -13.46 -8.95
N CYS A 138 -8.92 -14.43 -8.37
CA CYS A 138 -9.29 -14.46 -6.96
C CYS A 138 -10.11 -13.24 -6.51
N MET A 139 -10.96 -12.69 -7.39
CA MET A 139 -11.74 -11.48 -7.13
C MET A 139 -12.57 -11.56 -5.84
N LYS A 140 -13.13 -12.74 -5.51
CA LYS A 140 -13.87 -12.95 -4.26
C LYS A 140 -12.98 -12.79 -3.01
N ALA A 141 -11.79 -13.39 -3.01
CA ALA A 141 -10.85 -13.26 -1.89
C ALA A 141 -10.36 -11.80 -1.77
N LYS A 142 -10.09 -11.15 -2.90
CA LYS A 142 -9.70 -9.74 -2.97
C LYS A 142 -10.77 -8.82 -2.38
N GLU A 143 -12.04 -9.04 -2.73
CA GLU A 143 -13.16 -8.26 -2.20
C GLU A 143 -13.32 -8.44 -0.69
N ARG A 144 -13.19 -9.68 -0.18
CA ARG A 144 -13.26 -9.96 1.27
C ARG A 144 -12.12 -9.28 2.03
N PHE A 145 -10.89 -9.34 1.52
CA PHE A 145 -9.75 -8.64 2.10
C PHE A 145 -9.96 -7.12 2.12
N ALA A 146 -10.35 -6.53 0.99
CA ALA A 146 -10.61 -5.10 0.88
C ALA A 146 -11.75 -4.65 1.84
N LYS A 147 -12.80 -5.45 1.97
CA LYS A 147 -13.91 -5.21 2.90
C LYS A 147 -13.41 -5.21 4.35
N CYS A 148 -12.60 -6.19 4.75
CA CYS A 148 -12.00 -6.24 6.09
C CYS A 148 -11.16 -4.99 6.37
N CYS A 149 -10.23 -4.62 5.48
CA CYS A 149 -9.39 -3.44 5.67
C CYS A 149 -10.19 -2.14 5.74
N ARG A 150 -11.28 -2.00 4.98
CA ARG A 150 -12.16 -0.83 5.07
C ARG A 150 -12.86 -0.76 6.44
N LEU A 151 -13.53 -1.84 6.84
CA LEU A 151 -14.28 -1.87 8.11
C LEU A 151 -13.36 -1.73 9.32
N ASN A 152 -12.18 -2.34 9.29
CA ASN A 152 -11.21 -2.24 10.38
C ASN A 152 -10.66 -0.80 10.51
N ARG A 153 -10.33 -0.13 9.40
CA ARG A 153 -9.91 1.28 9.42
C ARG A 153 -11.00 2.19 10.00
N GLU A 154 -12.25 2.01 9.61
CA GLU A 154 -13.38 2.77 10.16
C GLU A 154 -13.52 2.55 11.68
N PHE A 155 -13.39 1.31 12.15
CA PHE A 155 -13.40 0.98 13.56
C PHE A 155 -12.25 1.63 14.33
N LEU A 156 -11.01 1.48 13.85
CA LEU A 156 -9.81 2.05 14.48
C LEU A 156 -9.88 3.59 14.56
N GLN A 157 -10.41 4.24 13.52
CA GLN A 157 -10.65 5.69 13.53
C GLN A 157 -11.67 6.08 14.60
N GLN A 158 -12.78 5.36 14.70
CA GLN A 158 -13.83 5.63 15.70
C GLN A 158 -13.37 5.36 17.14
N ALA A 159 -12.56 4.31 17.33
CA ALA A 159 -11.99 3.96 18.62
C ALA A 159 -10.84 4.90 19.05
N GLY A 160 -10.35 5.75 18.15
CA GLY A 160 -9.27 6.69 18.44
C GLY A 160 -7.90 6.04 18.52
N PHE A 161 -7.62 5.01 17.71
CA PHE A 161 -6.30 4.38 17.62
C PHE A 161 -5.23 5.39 17.20
N ALA A 162 -4.04 5.31 17.83
CA ALA A 162 -2.89 6.17 17.58
C ALA A 162 -3.21 7.67 17.69
N LYS A 163 -4.11 8.05 18.60
CA LYS A 163 -4.45 9.44 18.89
C LYS A 163 -3.40 10.07 19.81
N GLU A 164 -3.18 11.38 19.69
CA GLU A 164 -2.30 12.14 20.60
C GLU A 164 -2.68 11.88 22.06
N GLY A 165 -1.72 11.40 22.84
CA GLY A 165 -1.89 11.09 24.26
C GLY A 165 -2.23 9.64 24.59
N ASN A 166 -2.51 8.79 23.59
CA ASN A 166 -2.65 7.35 23.83
C ASN A 166 -1.31 6.73 24.25
N THR A 167 -1.40 5.78 25.17
CA THR A 167 -0.30 4.89 25.51
C THR A 167 -0.27 3.67 24.58
N VAL A 168 0.89 3.03 24.45
CA VAL A 168 1.05 1.79 23.67
C VAL A 168 0.11 0.68 24.16
N ALA A 169 -0.20 0.64 25.46
CA ALA A 169 -1.11 -0.34 26.04
C ALA A 169 -2.56 -0.09 25.61
N GLU A 170 -2.99 1.17 25.55
CA GLU A 170 -4.33 1.54 25.07
C GLU A 170 -4.49 1.25 23.58
N ASP A 171 -3.52 1.63 22.75
CA ASP A 171 -3.54 1.34 21.32
C ASP A 171 -3.59 -0.17 21.06
N ARG A 172 -2.84 -0.96 21.82
CA ARG A 172 -2.90 -2.43 21.73
C ARG A 172 -4.28 -2.97 22.10
N ALA A 173 -4.90 -2.45 23.16
CA ALA A 173 -6.25 -2.87 23.55
C ALA A 173 -7.30 -2.53 22.47
N ILE A 174 -7.18 -1.36 21.84
CA ILE A 174 -8.02 -0.96 20.71
C ILE A 174 -7.81 -1.90 19.52
N GLN A 175 -6.56 -2.23 19.19
CA GLN A 175 -6.23 -3.14 18.10
C GLN A 175 -6.77 -4.56 18.34
N ASP A 176 -6.58 -5.11 19.54
CA ASP A 176 -7.11 -6.43 19.93
C ASP A 176 -8.65 -6.46 19.87
N GLN A 177 -9.31 -5.36 20.25
CA GLN A 177 -10.76 -5.23 20.13
C GLN A 177 -11.20 -5.17 18.65
N ALA A 178 -10.48 -4.42 17.82
CA ALA A 178 -10.76 -4.31 16.40
C ALA A 178 -10.66 -5.66 15.69
N ASP A 179 -9.63 -6.45 16.00
CA ASP A 179 -9.45 -7.81 15.47
C ASP A 179 -10.64 -8.71 15.82
N ARG A 180 -11.04 -8.77 17.11
CA ARG A 180 -12.20 -9.57 17.54
C ARG A 180 -13.50 -9.20 16.81
N VAL A 181 -13.79 -7.90 16.71
CA VAL A 181 -15.00 -7.41 16.02
C VAL A 181 -14.97 -7.78 14.54
N MET A 182 -13.82 -7.66 13.88
CA MET A 182 -13.69 -8.06 12.46
C MET A 182 -13.82 -9.56 12.27
N GLN A 183 -13.21 -10.38 13.12
CA GLN A 183 -13.36 -11.83 13.04
C GLN A 183 -14.83 -12.25 13.17
N GLU A 184 -15.58 -11.63 14.08
CA GLU A 184 -17.01 -11.89 14.23
C GLU A 184 -17.83 -11.42 13.02
N ALA A 185 -17.53 -10.23 12.48
CA ALA A 185 -18.20 -9.72 11.29
C ALA A 185 -17.96 -10.61 10.07
N MET A 186 -16.70 -11.02 9.83
CA MET A 186 -16.33 -11.84 8.68
C MET A 186 -16.80 -13.29 8.79
N LYS A 187 -17.01 -13.81 10.01
CA LYS A 187 -17.65 -15.12 10.24
C LYS A 187 -19.13 -15.13 9.83
N LYS A 188 -19.84 -14.00 10.01
CA LYS A 188 -21.27 -13.88 9.65
C LYS A 188 -21.51 -13.72 8.15
N ASP A 189 -20.51 -13.22 7.42
CA ASP A 189 -20.55 -13.03 5.96
C ASP A 189 -20.29 -14.32 5.15
N LYS A 190 -20.00 -15.43 5.82
CA LYS A 190 -19.67 -16.72 5.19
C LYS A 190 -20.91 -17.57 5.00
#